data_AF-A0A9D1HJR5-F1
#
_entry.id   AF-A0A9D1HJR5-F1
#
_cell.length_a   1.000
_cell.length_b   1.000
_cell.length_c   1.000
_cell.angle_alpha   90.00
_cell.angle_beta   90.00
_cell.angle_gamma   90.00
#
_symmetry.space_group_name_H-M   'P 1'
#
loop_
_entity.id
_entity.type
_entity.pdbx_description
1 polymer ?
#
loop_
_entity_poly.entity_id
_entity_poly.type
_entity_poly.pdbx_seq_one_letter_code
_entity_poly.pdbx_strand_id
1 'polypeptide(L)'
;MRECTLNTVAPGTLISYRERHAIVLEHLPQGVFVQLVDPIEDRAFGKTNDWRESDLRQYLNGEFARLLCEGNTDELLDTVTDLTAMDGTTDYGSSVDKVTLLTVDQCRKYRYTHPLPDEWEWTSTPASTPGGWDENKRYACYLLTNGSVVSSNCSNTHGARPAFTLPSNLCVELPYCTGLADYTDVELLEELLKRQQCEK
;
A
#
# COMPACT_ATOMS: atom_id res chain seq x y z
N MET A 1 5.20 9.97 -21.13
CA MET A 1 4.69 8.86 -20.32
C MET A 1 4.67 7.63 -21.20
N ARG A 2 5.10 6.48 -20.69
CA ARG A 2 5.12 5.22 -21.43
C ARG A 2 4.01 4.32 -20.89
N GLU A 3 3.17 3.81 -21.78
CA GLU A 3 2.19 2.79 -21.45
C GLU A 3 2.86 1.40 -21.49
N CYS A 4 2.50 0.55 -20.54
CA CYS A 4 2.94 -0.84 -20.50
C CYS A 4 1.90 -1.73 -19.81
N THR A 5 2.00 -3.03 -20.05
CA THR A 5 1.18 -4.02 -19.36
C THR A 5 1.74 -4.27 -17.96
N LEU A 6 0.89 -4.26 -16.94
CA LEU A 6 1.28 -4.31 -15.53
C LEU A 6 2.15 -5.52 -15.16
N ASN A 7 1.96 -6.68 -15.79
CA ASN A 7 2.79 -7.88 -15.61
C ASN A 7 4.26 -7.72 -16.04
N THR A 8 4.60 -6.67 -16.78
CA THR A 8 5.97 -6.37 -17.19
C THR A 8 6.67 -5.38 -16.24
N VAL A 9 5.93 -4.79 -15.31
CA VAL A 9 6.42 -3.75 -14.40
C VAL A 9 7.06 -4.39 -13.17
N ALA A 10 8.32 -4.09 -12.90
CA ALA A 10 9.05 -4.66 -11.77
C ALA A 10 8.52 -4.16 -10.41
N PRO A 11 8.55 -4.97 -9.33
CA PRO A 11 8.33 -4.50 -7.97
C PRO A 11 9.23 -3.31 -7.60
N GLY A 12 8.70 -2.37 -6.83
CA GLY A 12 9.32 -1.09 -6.48
C GLY A 12 9.15 0.00 -7.54
N THR A 13 8.55 -0.31 -8.69
CA THR A 13 8.30 0.69 -9.74
C THR A 13 7.02 1.48 -9.43
N LEU A 14 7.10 2.80 -9.63
CA LEU A 14 5.95 3.69 -9.58
C LEU A 14 5.14 3.59 -10.88
N ILE A 15 3.83 3.43 -10.74
CA ILE A 15 2.85 3.44 -11.83
C ILE A 15 1.83 4.53 -11.57
N SER A 16 1.23 5.05 -12.64
CA SER A 16 -0.01 5.81 -12.58
C SER A 16 -1.15 4.87 -12.87
N TYR A 17 -2.04 4.72 -11.90
CA TYR A 17 -3.31 4.04 -12.07
C TYR A 17 -4.41 5.10 -11.97
N ARG A 18 -4.90 5.51 -13.15
CA ARG A 18 -5.78 6.67 -13.31
C ARG A 18 -5.09 7.93 -12.76
N GLU A 19 -5.78 8.72 -11.94
CA GLU A 19 -5.28 9.97 -11.36
C GLU A 19 -4.46 9.77 -10.07
N ARG A 20 -4.06 8.53 -9.75
CA ARG A 20 -3.29 8.22 -8.53
C ARG A 20 -2.01 7.48 -8.84
N HIS A 21 -0.99 7.74 -8.04
CA HIS A 21 0.27 7.01 -8.10
C HIS A 21 0.26 5.82 -7.15
N ALA A 22 0.74 4.68 -7.63
CA ALA A 22 0.87 3.46 -6.85
C ALA A 22 2.24 2.81 -7.09
N ILE A 23 2.74 2.08 -6.10
CA ILE A 23 3.96 1.30 -6.21
C ILE A 23 3.59 -0.16 -6.38
N VAL A 24 4.24 -0.82 -7.34
CA VAL A 24 4.14 -2.27 -7.53
C VAL A 24 4.86 -2.98 -6.38
N LEU A 25 4.15 -3.79 -5.62
CA LEU A 25 4.71 -4.50 -4.47
C LEU A 25 5.09 -5.94 -4.81
N GLU A 26 4.18 -6.67 -5.46
CA GLU A 26 4.36 -8.09 -5.75
C GLU A 26 3.52 -8.52 -6.96
N HIS A 27 4.06 -9.46 -7.74
CA HIS A 27 3.28 -10.19 -8.74
C HIS A 27 2.72 -11.46 -8.11
N LEU A 28 1.40 -11.51 -7.97
CA LEU A 28 0.66 -12.66 -7.44
C LEU A 28 0.13 -13.52 -8.60
N PRO A 29 -0.23 -14.80 -8.36
CA PRO A 29 -0.82 -15.64 -9.41
C PRO A 29 -2.07 -15.04 -10.06
N GLN A 30 -2.89 -14.33 -9.28
CA GLN A 30 -4.15 -13.74 -9.73
C GLN A 30 -4.00 -12.34 -10.35
N GLY A 31 -2.91 -11.62 -10.05
CA GLY A 31 -2.82 -10.19 -10.36
C GLY A 31 -1.55 -9.54 -9.83
N VAL A 32 -1.48 -8.22 -9.87
CA VAL A 32 -0.35 -7.46 -9.35
C VAL A 32 -0.83 -6.66 -8.15
N PHE A 33 -0.18 -6.87 -7.00
CA PHE A 33 -0.48 -6.18 -5.76
C PHE A 33 0.26 -4.85 -5.70
N VAL A 34 -0.46 -3.78 -5.43
CA VAL A 34 0.04 -2.41 -5.43
C VAL A 34 -0.43 -1.66 -4.18
N GLN A 35 0.27 -0.61 -3.80
CA GLN A 35 -0.16 0.33 -2.77
C GLN A 35 -0.07 1.76 -3.28
N LEU A 36 -1.04 2.60 -2.93
CA LEU A 36 -0.98 4.02 -3.22
C LEU A 36 0.21 4.68 -2.51
N VAL A 37 0.84 5.64 -3.18
CA VAL A 37 1.92 6.43 -2.56
C VAL A 37 1.36 7.45 -1.60
N ASP A 38 0.33 8.18 -2.03
CA ASP A 38 -0.29 9.23 -1.26
C ASP A 38 -1.33 8.65 -0.27
N PRO A 39 -1.35 9.13 0.98
CA PRO A 39 -2.41 8.76 1.92
C PRO A 39 -3.78 9.25 1.46
N ILE A 40 -4.82 8.56 1.92
CA ILE A 40 -6.20 9.07 1.79
C ILE A 40 -6.51 10.07 2.88
N GLU A 41 -7.65 10.76 2.77
CA GLU A 41 -8.07 11.70 3.82
C GLU A 41 -8.18 11.05 5.23
N ASP A 42 -7.99 11.87 6.26
CA ASP A 42 -7.96 11.45 7.66
C ASP A 42 -9.21 10.67 8.06
N ARG A 43 -9.00 9.38 8.36
CA ARG A 43 -10.04 8.47 8.81
C ARG A 43 -9.54 7.61 9.95
N ALA A 44 -10.35 7.50 10.99
CA ALA A 44 -10.10 6.58 12.09
C ALA A 44 -10.16 5.14 11.56
N PHE A 45 -9.48 4.22 12.23
CA PHE A 45 -9.56 2.81 11.88
C PHE A 45 -10.99 2.29 12.09
N GLY A 46 -11.52 2.49 13.30
CA GLY A 46 -12.87 2.11 13.67
C GLY A 46 -13.06 2.03 15.18
N LYS A 47 -14.24 1.58 15.61
CA LYS A 47 -14.57 1.40 17.04
C LYS A 47 -13.76 0.29 17.72
N THR A 48 -13.27 -0.67 16.95
CA THR A 48 -12.44 -1.80 17.40
C THR A 48 -11.25 -1.98 16.45
N ASN A 49 -10.28 -2.79 16.87
CA ASN A 49 -9.11 -3.18 16.08
C ASN A 49 -9.39 -4.33 15.10
N ASP A 50 -10.62 -4.82 15.02
CA ASP A 50 -11.01 -5.87 14.08
C ASP A 50 -11.23 -5.26 12.71
N TRP A 51 -10.26 -5.45 11.81
CA TRP A 51 -10.31 -4.94 10.43
C TRP A 51 -11.64 -5.26 9.74
N ARG A 52 -12.19 -6.46 9.96
CA ARG A 52 -13.39 -6.98 9.27
C ARG A 52 -14.63 -6.12 9.53
N GLU A 53 -14.72 -5.54 10.73
CA GLU A 53 -15.83 -4.72 11.20
C GLU A 53 -15.51 -3.22 11.15
N SER A 54 -14.28 -2.85 10.78
CA SER A 54 -13.78 -1.48 10.87
C SER A 54 -14.49 -0.52 9.90
N ASP A 55 -14.71 0.72 10.36
CA ASP A 55 -15.32 1.78 9.55
C ASP A 55 -14.43 2.13 8.35
N LEU A 56 -13.10 2.05 8.52
CA LEU A 56 -12.12 2.24 7.47
C LEU A 56 -12.25 1.20 6.35
N ARG A 57 -12.37 -0.10 6.68
CA ARG A 57 -12.59 -1.16 5.69
C ARG A 57 -13.88 -0.93 4.91
N GLN A 58 -14.96 -0.54 5.59
CA GLN A 58 -16.25 -0.26 4.95
C GLN A 58 -16.14 0.89 3.95
N TYR A 59 -15.45 1.97 4.32
CA TYR A 59 -15.18 3.08 3.42
C TYR A 59 -14.34 2.65 2.20
N LEU A 60 -13.23 1.94 2.46
CA LEU A 60 -12.29 1.50 1.43
C LEU A 60 -12.92 0.59 0.39
N ASN A 61 -13.74 -0.38 0.82
CA ASN A 61 -14.42 -1.32 -0.07
C ASN A 61 -15.77 -0.80 -0.59
N GLY A 62 -16.19 0.40 -0.16
CA GLY A 62 -17.42 1.05 -0.60
C GLY A 62 -17.13 2.25 -1.48
N GLU A 63 -17.29 3.45 -0.91
CA GLU A 63 -17.18 4.72 -1.64
C GLU A 63 -15.81 4.89 -2.29
N PHE A 64 -14.73 4.59 -1.57
CA PHE A 64 -13.37 4.75 -2.09
C PHE A 64 -13.11 3.86 -3.32
N ALA A 65 -13.38 2.54 -3.23
CA ALA A 65 -13.22 1.63 -4.36
C ALA A 65 -14.07 2.05 -5.57
N ARG A 66 -15.30 2.49 -5.33
CA ARG A 66 -16.19 2.98 -6.40
C ARG A 66 -15.60 4.21 -7.09
N LEU A 67 -15.04 5.16 -6.35
CA LEU A 67 -14.40 6.35 -6.92
C LEU A 67 -13.09 6.00 -7.63
N LEU A 68 -12.26 5.15 -7.01
CA LEU A 68 -10.99 4.69 -7.54
C LEU A 68 -11.16 4.02 -8.92
N CYS A 69 -12.20 3.21 -9.11
CA CYS A 69 -12.43 2.46 -10.33
C CYS A 69 -13.53 3.05 -11.24
N GLU A 70 -13.92 4.31 -11.03
CA GLU A 70 -15.00 4.98 -11.78
C GLU A 70 -16.31 4.16 -11.85
N GLY A 71 -16.61 3.44 -10.77
CA GLY A 71 -17.79 2.58 -10.63
C GLY A 71 -17.59 1.11 -10.99
N ASN A 72 -16.49 0.74 -11.67
CA ASN A 72 -16.19 -0.64 -12.04
C ASN A 72 -15.34 -1.37 -10.98
N THR A 73 -15.92 -1.65 -9.81
CA THR A 73 -15.19 -2.30 -8.70
C THR A 73 -14.75 -3.74 -8.98
N ASP A 74 -15.29 -4.37 -10.03
CA ASP A 74 -14.88 -5.72 -10.46
C ASP A 74 -13.48 -5.75 -11.07
N GLU A 75 -12.93 -4.59 -11.44
CA GLU A 75 -11.54 -4.44 -11.85
C GLU A 75 -10.57 -4.72 -10.71
N LEU A 76 -10.97 -4.47 -9.45
CA LEU A 76 -10.16 -4.82 -8.29
C LEU A 76 -10.32 -6.31 -8.01
N LEU A 77 -9.21 -7.00 -7.82
CA LEU A 77 -9.21 -8.42 -7.51
C LEU A 77 -9.27 -8.66 -5.99
N ASP A 78 -9.94 -9.74 -5.62
CA ASP A 78 -10.06 -10.13 -4.22
C ASP A 78 -8.68 -10.46 -3.63
N THR A 79 -8.40 -9.85 -2.48
CA THR A 79 -7.16 -9.99 -1.74
C THR A 79 -7.46 -10.61 -0.38
N VAL A 80 -6.86 -11.77 -0.11
CA VAL A 80 -6.95 -12.41 1.20
C VAL A 80 -5.92 -11.80 2.13
N THR A 81 -6.36 -11.23 3.24
CA THR A 81 -5.51 -10.62 4.28
C THR A 81 -5.54 -11.50 5.53
N ASP A 82 -4.37 -11.97 5.97
CA ASP A 82 -4.22 -12.64 7.27
C ASP A 82 -4.24 -11.61 8.40
N LEU A 83 -5.14 -11.80 9.37
CA LEU A 83 -5.34 -10.90 10.51
C LEU A 83 -4.75 -11.45 11.79
N THR A 84 -3.75 -12.34 11.69
CA THR A 84 -2.89 -12.70 12.80
C THR A 84 -2.34 -11.43 13.46
N ALA A 85 -2.55 -11.31 14.77
CA ALA A 85 -2.14 -10.16 15.55
C ALA A 85 -0.62 -10.11 15.73
N MET A 86 -0.13 -8.92 16.11
CA MET A 86 1.29 -8.70 16.38
C MET A 86 1.84 -9.58 17.51
N ASP A 87 1.00 -9.97 18.48
CA ASP A 87 1.36 -10.92 19.54
C ASP A 87 1.16 -12.40 19.17
N GLY A 88 0.73 -12.68 17.94
CA GLY A 88 0.53 -14.03 17.39
C GLY A 88 -0.85 -14.63 17.66
N THR A 89 -1.78 -13.91 18.29
CA THR A 89 -3.16 -14.37 18.46
C THR A 89 -3.94 -14.33 17.13
N THR A 90 -4.88 -15.26 16.92
CA THR A 90 -5.48 -15.52 15.59
C THR A 90 -7.01 -15.52 15.57
N ASP A 91 -7.68 -15.00 16.61
CA ASP A 91 -9.14 -15.11 16.76
C ASP A 91 -9.91 -14.46 15.59
N TYR A 92 -9.32 -13.48 14.90
CA TYR A 92 -9.94 -12.80 13.75
C TYR A 92 -9.78 -13.57 12.42
N GLY A 93 -8.87 -14.54 12.33
CA GLY A 93 -8.64 -15.32 11.11
C GLY A 93 -8.16 -14.45 9.94
N SER A 94 -8.95 -14.39 8.87
CA SER A 94 -8.61 -13.63 7.66
C SER A 94 -9.80 -12.79 7.16
N SER A 95 -9.51 -11.86 6.25
CA SER A 95 -10.52 -11.11 5.48
C SER A 95 -10.28 -11.22 3.99
N VAL A 96 -11.33 -11.02 3.21
CA VAL A 96 -11.27 -10.97 1.73
C VAL A 96 -11.82 -9.62 1.30
N ASP A 97 -10.96 -8.83 0.67
CA ASP A 97 -11.22 -7.42 0.36
C ASP A 97 -10.78 -7.06 -1.06
N LYS A 98 -11.46 -6.08 -1.66
CA LYS A 98 -11.01 -5.42 -2.90
C LYS A 98 -9.89 -4.42 -2.61
N VAL A 99 -10.01 -3.71 -1.48
CA VAL A 99 -9.06 -2.74 -0.99
C VAL A 99 -8.74 -3.04 0.47
N THR A 100 -7.46 -3.18 0.78
CA THR A 100 -6.94 -3.48 2.12
C THR A 100 -5.86 -2.47 2.53
N LEU A 101 -5.27 -2.67 3.69
CA LEU A 101 -4.02 -2.04 4.11
C LEU A 101 -2.94 -3.12 4.21
N LEU A 102 -1.67 -2.74 4.08
CA LEU A 102 -0.59 -3.68 4.33
C LEU A 102 -0.66 -4.23 5.76
N THR A 103 -0.38 -5.52 5.91
CA THR A 103 -0.09 -6.11 7.22
C THR A 103 1.33 -5.74 7.66
N VAL A 104 1.62 -5.89 8.95
CA VAL A 104 3.00 -5.70 9.47
C VAL A 104 4.00 -6.62 8.76
N ASP A 105 3.62 -7.84 8.43
CA ASP A 105 4.50 -8.77 7.71
C ASP A 105 4.71 -8.37 6.25
N GLN A 106 3.69 -7.82 5.59
CA GLN A 106 3.86 -7.22 4.26
C GLN A 106 4.77 -5.99 4.32
N CYS A 107 4.64 -5.12 5.32
CA CYS A 107 5.55 -3.99 5.53
C CYS A 107 7.00 -4.47 5.69
N ARG A 108 7.23 -5.56 6.43
CA ARG A 108 8.57 -6.18 6.54
C ARG A 108 9.06 -6.74 5.21
N LYS A 109 8.19 -7.45 4.49
CA LYS A 109 8.50 -8.06 3.18
C LYS A 109 8.91 -7.03 2.14
N TYR A 110 8.21 -5.89 2.08
CA TYR A 110 8.41 -4.85 1.07
C TYR A 110 9.35 -3.72 1.50
N ARG A 111 10.01 -3.83 2.66
CA ARG A 111 10.78 -2.72 3.27
C ARG A 111 11.81 -2.05 2.35
N TYR A 112 12.39 -2.80 1.41
CA TYR A 112 13.41 -2.30 0.49
C TYR A 112 12.86 -1.81 -0.85
N THR A 113 11.65 -2.22 -1.23
CA THR A 113 10.99 -1.82 -2.49
C THR A 113 9.95 -0.73 -2.28
N HIS A 114 9.46 -0.56 -1.05
CA HIS A 114 8.40 0.37 -0.69
C HIS A 114 8.96 1.54 0.15
N PRO A 115 8.73 2.81 -0.25
CA PRO A 115 9.13 3.96 0.55
C PRO A 115 8.39 3.97 1.87
N LEU A 116 9.09 4.46 2.89
CA LEU A 116 8.46 4.76 4.18
C LEU A 116 7.37 5.81 3.98
N PRO A 117 6.31 5.77 4.79
CA PRO A 117 5.28 6.79 4.70
C PRO A 117 5.84 8.14 5.18
N ASP A 118 5.36 9.23 4.59
CA ASP A 118 5.72 10.59 4.99
C ASP A 118 5.06 11.00 6.32
N GLU A 119 3.93 10.37 6.64
CA GLU A 119 3.24 10.43 7.92
C GLU A 119 3.07 9.02 8.51
N TRP A 120 2.51 8.90 9.70
CA TRP A 120 2.22 7.57 10.24
C TRP A 120 0.96 7.00 9.56
N GLU A 121 0.85 5.67 9.44
CA GLU A 121 -0.27 5.02 8.78
C GLU A 121 -0.69 3.71 9.44
N TRP A 122 -1.99 3.41 9.42
CA TRP A 122 -2.50 2.12 9.90
C TRP A 122 -2.05 0.94 9.04
N THR A 123 -1.89 -0.20 9.71
CA THR A 123 -1.84 -1.52 9.08
C THR A 123 -3.18 -2.23 9.29
N SER A 124 -3.45 -3.28 8.54
CA SER A 124 -4.60 -4.18 8.80
C SER A 124 -4.34 -5.13 9.99
N THR A 125 -3.14 -5.12 10.57
CA THR A 125 -2.74 -6.00 11.67
C THR A 125 -3.24 -5.45 13.02
N PRO A 126 -4.00 -6.23 13.80
CA PRO A 126 -4.33 -5.87 15.18
C PRO A 126 -3.11 -6.06 16.10
N ALA A 127 -3.03 -5.29 17.19
CA ALA A 127 -1.96 -5.47 18.18
C ALA A 127 -2.12 -6.79 18.97
N SER A 128 -3.37 -7.17 19.23
CA SER A 128 -3.79 -8.40 19.90
C SER A 128 -5.27 -8.64 19.61
N THR A 129 -5.75 -9.88 19.68
CA THR A 129 -7.16 -10.23 19.55
C THR A 129 -7.78 -10.53 20.93
N PRO A 130 -9.11 -10.79 21.05
CA PRO A 130 -9.77 -10.98 22.35
C PRO A 130 -9.24 -12.14 23.20
N GLY A 131 -8.61 -13.15 22.59
CA GLY A 131 -7.92 -14.23 23.30
C GLY A 131 -6.53 -13.85 23.83
N GLY A 132 -6.03 -12.65 23.51
CA GLY A 132 -4.77 -12.10 23.96
C GLY A 132 -4.94 -11.04 25.06
N TRP A 133 -4.05 -10.04 25.08
CA TRP A 133 -4.02 -9.01 26.13
C TRP A 133 -4.98 -7.84 25.87
N ASP A 134 -5.42 -7.65 24.63
CA ASP A 134 -6.35 -6.57 24.26
C ASP A 134 -7.79 -7.06 24.18
N GLU A 135 -8.31 -7.54 25.32
CA GLU A 135 -9.71 -8.00 25.44
C GLU A 135 -10.73 -6.95 24.99
N ASN A 136 -10.37 -5.66 25.09
CA ASN A 136 -11.22 -4.54 24.71
C ASN A 136 -11.12 -4.16 23.22
N LYS A 137 -10.30 -4.86 22.43
CA LYS A 137 -10.15 -4.68 20.98
C LYS A 137 -9.77 -3.24 20.59
N ARG A 138 -8.92 -2.56 21.36
CA ARG A 138 -8.66 -1.12 21.19
C ARG A 138 -7.46 -0.81 20.32
N TYR A 139 -6.50 -1.72 20.21
CA TYR A 139 -5.17 -1.41 19.69
C TYR A 139 -4.94 -2.06 18.33
N ALA A 140 -4.76 -1.23 17.30
CA ALA A 140 -4.32 -1.64 15.98
C ALA A 140 -2.84 -1.27 15.79
N CYS A 141 -2.14 -1.99 14.93
CA CYS A 141 -0.75 -1.68 14.58
C CYS A 141 -0.69 -0.61 13.50
N TYR A 142 0.32 0.25 13.59
CA TYR A 142 0.60 1.30 12.62
C TYR A 142 2.11 1.42 12.36
N LEU A 143 2.44 1.98 11.21
CA LEU A 143 3.80 2.23 10.75
C LEU A 143 4.14 3.71 10.94
N LEU A 144 5.28 3.99 11.56
CA LEU A 144 5.84 5.34 11.68
C LEU A 144 6.68 5.70 10.45
N THR A 145 6.96 6.99 10.29
CA THR A 145 7.80 7.55 9.20
C THR A 145 9.23 7.01 9.19
N ASN A 146 9.71 6.46 10.31
CA ASN A 146 11.02 5.80 10.41
C ASN A 146 10.96 4.27 10.17
N GLY A 147 9.78 3.74 9.83
CA GLY A 147 9.54 2.31 9.61
C GLY A 147 9.34 1.49 10.88
N SER A 148 9.27 2.11 12.06
CA SER A 148 8.95 1.40 13.30
C SER A 148 7.46 1.04 13.36
N VAL A 149 7.16 -0.14 13.89
CA VAL A 149 5.79 -0.61 14.10
C VAL A 149 5.41 -0.39 15.56
N VAL A 150 4.29 0.27 15.80
CA VAL A 150 3.76 0.58 17.15
C VAL A 150 2.25 0.28 17.16
N SER A 151 1.63 0.24 18.34
CA SER A 151 0.18 0.10 18.48
C SER A 151 -0.45 1.34 19.10
N SER A 152 -1.64 1.73 18.61
CA SER A 152 -2.39 2.90 19.09
C SER A 152 -3.88 2.59 19.11
N ASN A 153 -4.64 3.41 19.84
CA ASN A 153 -6.09 3.29 19.94
C ASN A 153 -6.76 3.55 18.58
N CYS A 154 -7.44 2.53 18.05
CA CYS A 154 -8.05 2.50 16.71
C CYS A 154 -9.12 3.59 16.48
N SER A 155 -9.71 4.13 17.55
CA SER A 155 -10.81 5.11 17.47
C SER A 155 -10.35 6.57 17.49
N ASN A 156 -9.10 6.85 17.87
CA ASN A 156 -8.62 8.21 18.12
C ASN A 156 -7.49 8.65 17.18
N THR A 157 -7.02 7.76 16.30
CA THR A 157 -5.89 8.05 15.42
C THR A 157 -6.25 7.73 13.97
N HIS A 158 -5.75 8.54 13.03
CA HIS A 158 -6.15 8.61 11.62
C HIS A 158 -4.95 8.51 10.67
N GLY A 159 -5.07 7.73 9.59
CA GLY A 159 -4.04 7.65 8.54
C GLY A 159 -4.03 6.30 7.83
N ALA A 160 -4.07 6.29 6.49
CA ALA A 160 -4.13 5.06 5.72
C ALA A 160 -3.60 5.24 4.28
N ARG A 161 -2.79 4.28 3.81
CA ARG A 161 -2.47 4.09 2.38
C ARG A 161 -3.08 2.80 1.86
N PRO A 162 -4.12 2.90 1.00
CA PRO A 162 -4.78 1.74 0.41
C PRO A 162 -3.85 0.86 -0.41
N ALA A 163 -3.99 -0.44 -0.25
CA ALA A 163 -3.36 -1.46 -1.08
C ALA A 163 -4.44 -2.34 -1.74
N PHE A 164 -4.22 -2.75 -2.98
CA PHE A 164 -5.19 -3.51 -3.77
C PHE A 164 -4.51 -4.31 -4.88
N THR A 165 -5.23 -5.28 -5.42
CA THR A 165 -4.73 -6.16 -6.49
C THR A 165 -5.41 -5.80 -7.81
N LEU A 166 -4.60 -5.59 -8.86
CA LEU A 166 -5.07 -5.28 -10.22
C LEU A 166 -4.83 -6.47 -11.17
N PRO A 167 -5.59 -6.59 -12.28
CA PRO A 167 -5.36 -7.61 -13.29
C PRO A 167 -3.98 -7.45 -13.94
N SER A 168 -3.25 -8.55 -14.09
CA SER A 168 -1.89 -8.54 -14.64
C SER A 168 -1.80 -7.97 -16.08
N ASN A 169 -2.89 -8.07 -16.84
CA ASN A 169 -2.98 -7.57 -18.22
C ASN A 169 -3.46 -6.11 -18.32
N LEU A 170 -3.68 -5.42 -17.20
CA LEU A 170 -4.08 -4.02 -17.19
C LEU A 170 -2.98 -3.14 -17.80
N CYS A 171 -3.36 -2.21 -18.68
CA CYS A 171 -2.45 -1.18 -19.17
C CYS A 171 -2.33 -0.06 -18.13
N VAL A 172 -1.10 0.29 -17.78
CA VAL A 172 -0.78 1.38 -16.85
C VAL A 172 0.28 2.29 -17.44
N GLU A 173 0.34 3.52 -16.94
CA GLU A 173 1.36 4.48 -17.33
C GLU A 173 2.49 4.50 -16.31
N LEU A 174 3.70 4.78 -16.78
CA LEU A 174 4.85 5.01 -15.94
C LEU A 174 5.15 6.52 -15.84
N PRO A 175 4.91 7.16 -14.67
CA PRO A 175 5.05 8.60 -14.50
C PRO A 175 6.51 9.06 -14.62
N TYR A 176 7.45 8.22 -14.18
CA TYR A 176 8.90 8.44 -14.29
C TYR A 176 9.54 7.47 -15.28
N CYS A 177 8.95 7.35 -16.47
CA CYS A 177 9.62 6.77 -17.64
C CYS A 177 10.44 7.82 -18.39
N THR A 178 11.35 8.46 -17.66
CA THR A 178 12.65 8.82 -18.22
C THR A 178 13.66 7.97 -17.47
N GLY A 179 13.61 6.65 -17.68
CA GLY A 179 14.62 5.75 -17.14
C GLY A 179 15.96 6.05 -17.80
N LEU A 180 17.10 5.66 -17.19
CA LEU A 180 18.40 5.78 -17.86
C LEU A 180 18.42 5.15 -19.27
N ALA A 181 17.58 4.14 -19.51
CA ALA A 181 17.42 3.49 -20.83
C ALA A 181 16.77 4.38 -21.89
N ASP A 182 16.06 5.44 -21.49
CA ASP A 182 15.49 6.44 -22.40
C ASP A 182 16.53 7.53 -22.76
N TYR A 183 17.65 7.55 -22.05
CA TYR A 183 18.81 8.37 -22.36
C TYR A 183 19.87 7.52 -23.04
N THR A 184 20.51 8.10 -24.04
CA THR A 184 21.71 7.51 -24.62
C THR A 184 22.85 7.54 -23.60
N ASP A 185 23.81 6.62 -23.72
CA ASP A 185 25.04 6.65 -22.93
C ASP A 185 25.74 8.02 -23.02
N VAL A 186 25.60 8.73 -24.15
CA VAL A 186 26.15 10.07 -24.37
C VAL A 186 25.48 11.12 -23.50
N GLU A 187 24.14 11.18 -23.47
CA GLU A 187 23.38 12.14 -22.66
C GLU A 187 23.65 11.94 -21.17
N LEU A 188 23.79 10.69 -20.74
CA LEU A 188 24.16 10.36 -19.36
C LEU A 188 25.59 10.79 -19.01
N LEU A 189 26.54 10.59 -19.93
CA LEU A 189 27.94 10.99 -19.74
C LEU A 189 28.09 12.51 -19.68
N GLU A 190 27.37 13.24 -20.53
CA GLU A 190 27.38 14.70 -20.57
C GLU A 190 26.86 15.31 -19.26
N GLU A 191 25.77 14.79 -18.72
CA GLU A 191 25.19 15.27 -17.46
C GLU A 191 26.13 15.00 -16.27
N LEU A 192 26.80 13.85 -16.23
CA LEU A 192 27.81 13.55 -15.20
C LEU A 192 29.01 14.50 -15.27
N LEU A 193 29.52 14.79 -16.47
CA LEU A 193 30.63 15.73 -16.68
C LEU A 193 30.26 17.16 -16.26
N LYS A 194 29.02 17.57 -16.52
CA LYS A 194 28.51 18.90 -16.14
C LYS A 194 28.48 19.08 -14.61
N ARG A 195 28.01 18.08 -13.86
CA ARG A 195 27.99 18.12 -12.38
C ARG A 195 29.38 18.19 -11.79
N GLN A 196 30.35 17.45 -12.35
CA GLN A 196 31.75 17.52 -11.95
C GLN A 196 32.39 18.91 -12.15
N GLN A 197 31.90 19.70 -13.10
CA GLN A 197 32.38 21.06 -13.36
C GLN A 197 31.70 22.10 -12.46
N CYS A 198 30.46 21.85 -12.02
CA CYS A 198 29.74 22.72 -11.09
C CYS A 198 30.14 22.54 -9.61
N GLU A 199 30.83 21.44 -9.27
CA GLU A 199 31.37 21.18 -7.92
C GLU A 199 32.77 21.77 -7.68
N LYS A 200 33.30 22.58 -8.61
CA LYS A 200 34.56 23.34 -8.48
C LYS A 200 34.31 24.83 -8.37
#